data_AF-A0A2V7FDC5-F1
#
_entry.id   AF-A0A2V7FDC5-F1
#
_cell.length_a   1.000
_cell.length_b   1.000
_cell.length_c   1.000
_cell.angle_alpha   90.00
_cell.angle_beta   90.00
_cell.angle_gamma   90.00
#
_symmetry.space_group_name_H-M   'P 1'
#
loop_
_entity.id
_entity.type
_entity.pdbx_description
1 polymer ?
#
loop_
_entity_poly.entity_id
_entity_poly.type
_entity_poly.pdbx_seq_one_letter_code
_entity_poly.pdbx_strand_id
1 'polypeptide(L)'
;MLEVNEFNAIRISLASPDQIRSWSSGEVTKPETINYRTLRPEKDGLFDERIFGPTRDWECYCGKYKRIRYKGIICDKCGVEVTRAKVRRERMGHIQLASPVSHIWFFKGTPSRLGILLDMSPRNLERILYFALYLITHIDEHQRERVLQQIEEEAEGKIRRLEQTISDRTGAVESRASAEIMRIRTSTEQRVRQQEEQLASDSDALTTAASKVKEQLEDNVGKPASKDIVFKQADLVIAEKGDNVTKSMLTQLQRSLQKQLDAMVKTGRKEEEQTRADSEKKIADIRMRADQDLSVVRQDIAPDVQIVRDESKSKREEVMSIKALEPKTEAEYRALADKYRFFRAQMGAEAVLEIMRQIDLPKLSLELQAEMRSTTGQRRKKSIKRLRLVKALLRSGASPEWMILTILPVIPPDLRPMVQLDGGRFATSDLNDLYRRVINRNNRLKRLLELGAPEIIIRNEKRMLQEAVDALMDNGRRGRAISGTGNHKLKSLSDMLRGKQGRFRQNLLGKRVDYSGRSVIV
;
A
#
# COMPACT_ATOMS: atom_id res chain seq x y z
N MET A 1 8.10 41.44 -49.18
CA MET A 1 6.89 42.09 -48.66
C MET A 1 7.12 42.33 -47.18
N LEU A 2 7.10 43.60 -46.77
CA LEU A 2 7.04 43.96 -45.36
C LEU A 2 5.62 43.60 -44.90
N GLU A 3 5.50 42.60 -44.04
CA GLU A 3 4.24 42.35 -43.34
C GLU A 3 3.95 43.59 -42.48
N VAL A 4 2.96 44.38 -42.89
CA VAL A 4 2.36 45.39 -42.03
C VAL A 4 1.68 44.61 -40.91
N ASN A 5 2.38 44.56 -39.79
CA ASN A 5 2.04 43.74 -38.64
C ASN A 5 0.81 44.29 -37.89
N GLU A 6 -0.39 44.08 -38.43
CA GLU A 6 -1.64 44.22 -37.68
C GLU A 6 -1.89 42.97 -36.84
N PHE A 7 -1.11 42.79 -35.77
CA PHE A 7 -1.42 41.80 -34.74
C PHE A 7 -2.13 42.47 -33.56
N ASN A 8 -3.31 41.95 -33.19
CA ASN A 8 -4.08 42.46 -32.03
C ASN A 8 -3.61 41.87 -30.69
N ALA A 9 -3.05 40.66 -30.70
CA ALA A 9 -2.62 39.96 -29.49
C ALA A 9 -1.52 38.93 -29.76
N ILE A 10 -0.71 38.64 -28.74
CA ILE A 10 0.29 37.57 -28.74
C ILE A 10 -0.13 36.54 -27.68
N ARG A 11 -0.21 35.26 -28.08
CA ARG A 11 -0.58 34.16 -27.19
C ARG A 11 0.64 33.29 -26.86
N ILE A 12 0.76 32.87 -25.60
CA ILE A 12 1.74 31.89 -25.15
C ILE A 12 1.03 30.67 -24.56
N SER A 13 1.47 29.48 -24.92
CA SER A 13 0.95 28.20 -24.42
C SER A 13 2.08 27.19 -24.24
N LEU A 14 1.78 26.07 -23.57
CA LEU A 14 2.66 24.91 -23.57
C LEU A 14 2.74 24.32 -24.98
N ALA A 15 3.92 23.79 -25.32
CA ALA A 15 4.15 23.14 -26.61
C ALA A 15 4.02 21.62 -26.44
N SER A 16 3.14 20.99 -27.22
CA SER A 16 3.06 19.53 -27.26
C SER A 16 4.28 18.94 -27.97
N PRO A 17 4.62 17.66 -27.72
CA PRO A 17 5.69 16.99 -28.47
C PRO A 17 5.48 17.05 -29.98
N ASP A 18 4.25 16.86 -30.45
CA ASP A 18 3.90 16.92 -31.87
C ASP A 18 4.07 18.34 -32.44
N GLN A 19 3.74 19.36 -31.64
CA GLN A 19 3.95 20.75 -32.03
C GLN A 19 5.45 21.07 -32.16
N ILE A 20 6.28 20.60 -31.23
CA ILE A 20 7.74 20.74 -31.32
C ILE A 20 8.28 20.04 -32.57
N ARG A 21 7.73 18.86 -32.90
CA ARG A 21 8.10 18.12 -34.11
C ARG A 21 7.71 18.88 -35.38
N SER A 22 6.53 19.52 -35.40
CA SER A 22 6.05 20.32 -36.53
C SER A 22 6.93 21.53 -36.84
N TRP A 23 7.59 22.09 -35.83
CA TRP A 23 8.54 23.19 -35.99
C TRP A 23 9.89 22.74 -36.53
N SER A 24 10.20 21.45 -36.39
CA SER A 24 11.53 20.96 -36.64
C SER A 24 11.76 20.64 -38.11
N SER A 25 12.90 21.09 -38.62
CA SER A 25 13.39 20.74 -39.95
C SER A 25 14.27 19.47 -39.96
N GLY A 26 14.49 18.83 -38.80
CA GLY A 26 15.27 17.59 -38.70
C GLY A 26 15.77 17.27 -37.28
N GLU A 27 16.07 15.99 -37.03
CA GLU A 27 16.64 15.53 -35.76
C GLU A 27 18.17 15.73 -35.73
N VAL A 28 18.66 16.32 -34.65
CA VAL A 28 20.10 16.42 -34.36
C VAL A 28 20.54 15.17 -33.61
N THR A 29 21.19 14.24 -34.31
CA THR A 29 21.58 12.96 -33.72
C THR A 29 22.99 12.99 -33.16
N LYS A 30 23.90 13.80 -33.72
CA LYS A 30 25.29 13.80 -33.31
C LYS A 30 25.72 15.08 -32.58
N PRO A 31 26.67 14.99 -31.63
CA PRO A 31 27.11 16.13 -30.83
C PRO A 31 28.13 17.02 -31.55
N GLU A 32 28.64 16.64 -32.72
CA GLU A 32 29.66 17.42 -33.42
C GLU A 32 29.11 18.76 -33.92
N THR A 33 30.01 19.74 -34.04
CA THR A 33 29.67 21.09 -34.49
C THR A 33 30.15 21.32 -35.91
N ILE A 34 31.45 21.58 -36.07
CA ILE A 34 32.12 21.80 -37.34
C ILE A 34 33.38 20.94 -37.39
N ASN A 35 33.79 20.57 -38.60
CA ASN A 35 35.05 19.88 -38.82
C ASN A 35 36.22 20.86 -38.63
N TYR A 36 37.21 20.50 -37.83
CA TYR A 36 38.35 21.38 -37.54
C TYR A 36 39.28 21.59 -38.76
N ARG A 37 39.29 20.70 -39.75
CA ARG A 37 40.11 20.83 -40.97
C ARG A 37 39.39 21.63 -42.05
N THR A 38 38.14 21.27 -42.34
CA THR A 38 37.40 21.86 -43.46
C THR A 38 36.61 23.11 -43.05
N LEU A 39 36.48 23.36 -41.75
CA LEU A 39 35.65 24.44 -41.17
C LEU A 39 34.18 24.37 -41.57
N ARG A 40 33.75 23.25 -42.15
CA ARG A 40 32.37 23.03 -42.57
C ARG A 40 31.58 22.32 -41.47
N PRO A 41 30.26 22.57 -41.37
CA PRO A 41 29.39 21.83 -40.47
C PRO A 41 29.46 20.33 -40.71
N GLU A 42 29.44 19.55 -39.62
CA GLU A 42 29.31 18.10 -39.68
C GLU A 42 27.85 17.70 -39.94
N LYS A 43 27.66 16.61 -40.69
CA LYS A 43 26.31 16.08 -40.99
C LYS A 43 25.67 15.50 -39.73
N ASP A 44 24.36 15.72 -39.59
CA ASP A 44 23.55 15.35 -38.43
C ASP A 44 23.97 16.03 -37.11
N GLY A 45 24.90 16.99 -37.17
CA GLY A 45 25.43 17.72 -36.03
C GLY A 45 24.63 18.98 -35.70
N LEU A 46 25.13 19.74 -34.73
CA LEU A 46 24.47 20.95 -34.22
C LEU A 46 24.39 22.10 -35.23
N PHE A 47 25.14 22.05 -36.33
CA PHE A 47 25.18 23.09 -37.36
C PHE A 47 24.82 22.57 -38.76
N ASP A 48 24.33 21.32 -38.86
CA ASP A 48 24.04 20.64 -40.13
C ASP A 48 23.16 21.50 -41.05
N GLU A 49 23.66 21.72 -42.27
CA GLU A 49 22.99 22.54 -43.28
C GLU A 49 21.72 21.88 -43.81
N ARG A 50 21.61 20.55 -43.74
CA ARG A 50 20.39 19.86 -44.16
C ARG A 50 19.23 20.19 -43.24
N ILE A 51 19.49 20.33 -41.94
CA ILE A 51 18.48 20.65 -40.92
C ILE A 51 18.21 22.15 -40.90
N PHE A 52 19.26 22.96 -40.71
CA PHE A 52 19.10 24.38 -40.43
C PHE A 52 19.12 25.28 -41.66
N GLY A 53 19.52 24.76 -42.83
CA GLY A 53 19.68 25.50 -44.08
C GLY A 53 21.13 25.86 -44.40
N PRO A 54 21.40 26.41 -45.58
CA PRO A 54 22.76 26.57 -46.13
C PRO A 54 23.55 27.66 -45.40
N THR A 55 24.86 27.47 -45.23
CA THR A 55 25.75 28.47 -44.59
C THR A 55 25.96 29.70 -45.48
N ARG A 56 25.90 29.52 -46.80
CA ARG A 56 26.06 30.57 -47.81
C ARG A 56 24.80 30.69 -48.64
N ASP A 57 24.49 31.91 -49.06
CA ASP A 57 23.30 32.17 -49.88
C ASP A 57 23.35 31.39 -51.19
N TRP A 58 22.28 30.63 -51.46
CA TRP A 58 22.09 29.88 -52.70
C TRP A 58 23.20 28.85 -53.02
N GLU A 59 23.87 28.32 -51.99
CA GLU A 59 24.90 27.28 -52.14
C GLU A 59 24.57 26.07 -51.24
N CYS A 60 24.49 24.89 -51.85
CA CYS A 60 24.35 23.63 -51.08
C CYS A 60 25.70 23.16 -50.52
N TYR A 61 25.69 22.34 -49.45
CA TYR A 61 26.89 21.82 -48.79
C TYR A 61 27.96 21.23 -49.73
N CYS A 62 27.55 20.39 -50.69
CA CYS A 62 28.48 19.73 -51.61
C CYS A 62 28.93 20.62 -52.78
N GLY A 63 28.31 21.79 -52.98
CA GLY A 63 28.57 22.68 -54.11
C GLY A 63 27.99 22.24 -55.46
N LYS A 64 27.18 21.17 -55.53
CA LYS A 64 26.49 20.72 -56.77
C LYS A 64 25.59 21.82 -57.34
N TYR A 65 24.76 22.41 -56.49
CA TYR A 65 23.87 23.51 -56.84
C TYR A 65 24.40 24.80 -56.22
N LYS A 66 24.61 25.80 -57.08
CA LYS A 66 25.09 27.15 -56.73
C LYS A 66 24.33 28.19 -57.54
N ARG A 67 24.12 29.38 -56.96
CA ARG A 67 23.41 30.54 -57.52
C ARG A 67 21.88 30.43 -57.41
N ILE A 68 21.23 31.59 -57.52
CA ILE A 68 19.79 31.78 -57.32
C ILE A 68 18.88 30.97 -58.24
N ARG A 69 19.38 30.52 -59.40
CA ARG A 69 18.63 29.73 -60.39
C ARG A 69 18.08 28.40 -59.84
N TYR A 70 18.71 27.84 -58.80
CA TYR A 70 18.31 26.58 -58.17
C TYR A 70 17.49 26.80 -56.89
N LYS A 71 16.89 27.99 -56.71
CA LYS A 71 16.09 28.33 -55.53
C LYS A 71 15.04 27.24 -55.24
N GLY A 72 15.03 26.76 -54.00
CA GLY A 72 14.06 25.79 -53.48
C GLY A 72 14.34 24.33 -53.86
N ILE A 73 15.38 24.06 -54.65
CA ILE A 73 15.78 22.68 -54.98
C ILE A 73 16.52 22.08 -53.78
N ILE A 74 16.09 20.88 -53.37
CA ILE A 74 16.77 20.05 -52.37
C ILE A 74 17.83 19.21 -53.11
N CYS A 75 19.09 19.30 -52.67
CA CYS A 75 20.17 18.62 -53.36
C CYS A 75 20.16 17.10 -53.16
N ASP A 76 20.14 16.31 -54.25
CA ASP A 76 20.14 14.82 -54.16
C ASP A 76 21.38 14.24 -53.45
N LYS A 77 22.53 14.93 -53.49
CA LYS A 77 23.79 14.45 -52.90
C LYS A 77 23.93 14.77 -51.42
N CYS A 78 23.48 15.95 -50.98
CA CYS A 78 23.69 16.42 -49.61
C CYS A 78 22.41 16.72 -48.83
N GLY A 79 21.24 16.68 -49.47
CA GLY A 79 19.94 16.97 -48.87
C GLY A 79 19.72 18.44 -48.48
N VAL A 80 20.65 19.34 -48.80
CA VAL A 80 20.54 20.75 -48.44
C VAL A 80 19.67 21.48 -49.44
N GLU A 81 18.70 22.23 -48.93
CA GLU A 81 17.84 23.11 -49.71
C GLU A 81 18.59 24.39 -50.09
N VAL A 82 18.54 24.75 -51.38
CA VAL A 82 19.18 25.95 -51.90
C VAL A 82 18.28 27.17 -51.63
N THR A 83 18.56 27.86 -50.53
CA THR A 83 17.84 29.06 -50.07
C THR A 83 18.81 30.11 -49.52
N ARG A 84 18.30 31.21 -48.95
CA ARG A 84 19.12 32.22 -48.27
C ARG A 84 19.61 31.67 -46.92
N ALA A 85 20.82 32.00 -46.52
CA ALA A 85 21.39 31.63 -45.23
C ALA A 85 20.57 32.18 -44.04
N LYS A 86 19.77 33.23 -44.26
CA LYS A 86 18.85 33.81 -43.26
C LYS A 86 17.94 32.77 -42.59
N VAL A 87 17.57 31.69 -43.29
CA VAL A 87 16.73 30.62 -42.71
C VAL A 87 17.38 29.95 -41.48
N ARG A 88 18.72 30.02 -41.33
CA ARG A 88 19.48 29.52 -40.17
C ARG A 88 19.21 30.30 -38.87
N ARG A 89 18.47 31.42 -38.95
CA ARG A 89 17.95 32.17 -37.80
C ARG A 89 16.53 31.76 -37.39
N GLU A 90 15.83 31.02 -38.25
CA GLU A 90 14.39 30.75 -38.12
C GLU A 90 14.09 29.24 -37.99
N ARG A 91 14.83 28.37 -38.69
CA ARG A 91 14.61 26.91 -38.68
C ARG A 91 15.04 26.28 -37.36
N MET A 92 14.12 25.58 -36.70
CA MET A 92 14.39 24.83 -35.48
C MET A 92 14.79 23.37 -35.78
N GLY A 93 15.64 22.81 -34.92
CA GLY A 93 15.91 21.37 -34.87
C GLY A 93 15.18 20.73 -33.71
N HIS A 94 15.24 19.41 -33.58
CA HIS A 94 14.81 18.72 -32.37
C HIS A 94 15.77 17.57 -32.02
N ILE A 95 15.68 17.10 -30.78
CA ILE A 95 16.34 15.90 -30.29
C ILE A 95 15.26 14.97 -29.75
N GLN A 96 15.17 13.75 -30.28
CA GLN A 96 14.31 12.71 -29.73
C GLN A 96 14.98 12.12 -28.49
N LEU A 97 14.38 12.35 -27.32
CA LEU A 97 14.91 11.83 -26.06
C LEU A 97 14.57 10.34 -25.94
N ALA A 98 15.54 9.55 -25.47
CA ALA A 98 15.39 8.11 -25.22
C ALA A 98 14.54 7.82 -23.98
N SER A 99 14.47 8.77 -23.04
CA SER A 99 13.62 8.73 -21.86
C SER A 99 12.95 10.09 -21.71
N PRO A 100 11.67 10.15 -21.29
CA PRO A 100 11.01 11.42 -20.97
C PRO A 100 11.77 12.17 -19.87
N VAL A 101 11.75 13.50 -19.94
CA VAL A 101 12.45 14.41 -19.03
C VAL A 101 11.51 15.50 -18.57
N SER A 102 11.43 15.76 -17.27
CA SER A 102 10.58 16.82 -16.73
C SER A 102 11.19 18.19 -17.02
N HIS A 103 10.39 19.17 -17.46
CA HIS A 103 10.89 20.52 -17.65
C HIS A 103 11.05 21.25 -16.29
N ILE A 104 12.25 21.77 -16.00
CA ILE A 104 12.64 22.30 -14.68
C ILE A 104 11.75 23.41 -14.12
N TRP A 105 11.21 24.28 -14.97
CA TRP A 105 10.31 25.34 -14.53
C TRP A 105 9.03 24.84 -13.85
N PHE A 106 8.51 23.66 -14.22
CA PHE A 106 7.23 23.17 -13.67
C PHE A 106 7.40 22.44 -12.35
N PHE A 107 8.53 21.77 -12.10
CA PHE A 107 8.76 21.10 -10.81
C PHE A 107 9.50 22.00 -9.79
N LYS A 108 10.49 22.80 -10.22
CA LYS A 108 11.28 23.70 -9.35
C LYS A 108 10.76 25.15 -9.34
N GLY A 109 9.64 25.42 -10.00
CA GLY A 109 8.87 26.66 -9.83
C GLY A 109 8.41 26.80 -8.39
N THR A 110 8.39 28.03 -7.86
CA THR A 110 7.75 28.35 -6.57
C THR A 110 6.43 29.08 -6.84
N PRO A 111 5.27 28.43 -6.63
CA PRO A 111 5.05 27.04 -6.23
C PRO A 111 5.19 26.03 -7.39
N SER A 112 5.48 24.77 -7.05
CA SER A 112 5.66 23.69 -8.03
C SER A 112 4.33 23.37 -8.71
N ARG A 113 4.27 23.51 -10.03
CA ARG A 113 3.04 23.23 -10.80
C ARG A 113 2.75 21.73 -10.81
N LEU A 114 3.78 20.92 -11.01
CA LEU A 114 3.70 19.46 -10.94
C LEU A 114 3.37 18.99 -9.52
N GLY A 115 4.03 19.55 -8.50
CA GLY A 115 3.73 19.20 -7.10
C GLY A 115 2.30 19.55 -6.70
N ILE A 116 1.78 20.71 -7.13
CA ILE A 116 0.39 21.08 -6.88
C ILE A 116 -0.58 20.13 -7.60
N LEU A 117 -0.32 19.81 -8.87
CA LEU A 117 -1.22 18.96 -9.66
C LEU A 117 -1.34 17.54 -9.08
N LEU A 118 -0.21 16.96 -8.70
CA LEU A 118 -0.09 15.60 -8.18
C LEU A 118 -0.29 15.50 -6.66
N ASP A 119 -0.60 16.62 -6.00
CA ASP A 119 -0.74 16.73 -4.55
C ASP A 119 0.53 16.35 -3.72
N MET A 120 1.69 16.30 -4.38
CA MET A 120 2.97 15.89 -3.80
C MET A 120 3.82 17.06 -3.28
N SER A 121 4.64 16.78 -2.26
CA SER A 121 5.63 17.73 -1.78
C SER A 121 6.73 17.95 -2.84
N PRO A 122 7.29 19.17 -2.99
CA PRO A 122 8.36 19.43 -3.94
C PRO A 122 9.61 18.57 -3.71
N ARG A 123 9.88 18.20 -2.44
CA ARG A 123 11.02 17.33 -2.07
C ARG A 123 10.81 15.90 -2.56
N ASN A 124 9.61 15.35 -2.39
CA ASN A 124 9.31 13.99 -2.86
C ASN A 124 9.31 13.94 -4.38
N LEU A 125 8.71 14.93 -5.05
CA LEU A 125 8.74 15.03 -6.50
C LEU A 125 10.18 15.10 -7.04
N GLU A 126 11.05 15.89 -6.41
CA GLU A 126 12.47 15.93 -6.76
C GLU A 126 13.12 14.55 -6.60
N ARG A 127 12.92 13.87 -5.47
CA ARG A 127 13.49 12.53 -5.25
C ARG A 127 13.00 11.50 -6.28
N ILE A 128 11.75 11.58 -6.73
CA ILE A 128 11.21 10.71 -7.79
C ILE A 128 11.89 11.03 -9.14
N LEU A 129 11.90 12.30 -9.54
CA LEU A 129 12.45 12.74 -10.84
C LEU A 129 13.94 12.42 -11.00
N TYR A 130 14.71 12.44 -9.90
CA TYR A 130 16.14 12.11 -9.90
C TYR A 130 16.45 10.70 -9.40
N PHE A 131 15.51 9.76 -9.55
CA PHE A 131 15.73 8.32 -9.35
C PHE A 131 16.18 7.91 -7.94
N ALA A 132 15.67 8.59 -6.92
CA ALA A 132 15.92 8.27 -5.51
C ALA A 132 14.72 7.61 -4.79
N LEU A 133 13.50 7.79 -5.29
CA LEU A 133 12.29 7.13 -4.77
C LEU A 133 11.49 6.52 -5.92
N TYR A 134 10.82 5.41 -5.64
CA TYR A 134 9.81 4.84 -6.53
C TYR A 134 8.47 5.51 -6.31
N LEU A 135 7.66 5.57 -7.36
CA LEU A 135 6.29 6.07 -7.33
C LEU A 135 5.37 4.98 -7.85
N ILE A 136 4.33 4.64 -7.10
CA ILE A 136 3.33 3.64 -7.51
C ILE A 136 2.45 4.27 -8.59
N THR A 137 2.56 3.77 -9.82
CA THR A 137 1.86 4.30 -11.00
C THR A 137 0.54 3.58 -11.26
N HIS A 138 0.51 2.26 -11.05
CA HIS A 138 -0.67 1.44 -11.32
C HIS A 138 -0.90 0.41 -10.21
N ILE A 139 -2.17 0.21 -9.86
CA ILE A 139 -2.64 -0.80 -8.92
C ILE A 139 -3.73 -1.59 -9.65
N ASP A 140 -3.53 -2.89 -9.77
CA ASP A 140 -4.53 -3.84 -10.25
C ASP A 140 -5.47 -4.16 -9.09
N GLU A 141 -6.67 -3.55 -9.12
CA GLU A 141 -7.68 -3.73 -8.08
C GLU A 141 -8.18 -5.19 -8.01
N HIS A 142 -8.26 -5.89 -9.14
CA HIS A 142 -8.71 -7.28 -9.17
C HIS A 142 -7.69 -8.21 -8.47
N GLN A 143 -6.40 -8.04 -8.74
CA GLN A 143 -5.37 -8.84 -8.07
C GLN A 143 -5.28 -8.49 -6.59
N ARG A 144 -5.46 -7.21 -6.24
CA ARG A 144 -5.51 -6.78 -4.84
C ARG A 144 -6.68 -7.43 -4.09
N GLU A 145 -7.88 -7.48 -4.68
CA GLU A 145 -9.03 -8.15 -4.09
C GLU A 145 -8.80 -9.64 -3.89
N ARG A 146 -8.17 -10.33 -4.86
CA ARG A 146 -7.80 -11.74 -4.70
C ARG A 146 -6.85 -11.98 -3.53
N VAL A 147 -5.83 -11.13 -3.38
CA VAL A 147 -4.89 -11.22 -2.26
C VAL A 147 -5.60 -10.97 -0.92
N LEU A 148 -6.53 -10.01 -0.88
CA LEU A 148 -7.35 -9.77 0.31
C LEU A 148 -8.22 -10.97 0.67
N GLN A 149 -8.87 -11.58 -0.32
CA GLN A 149 -9.66 -12.80 -0.15
C GLN A 149 -8.81 -13.96 0.36
N GLN A 150 -7.61 -14.17 -0.19
CA GLN A 150 -6.68 -15.21 0.27
C GLN A 150 -6.27 -15.00 1.74
N ILE A 151 -5.98 -13.77 2.14
CA ILE A 151 -5.65 -13.45 3.54
C ILE A 151 -6.83 -13.77 4.46
N GLU A 152 -8.06 -13.47 4.03
CA GLU A 152 -9.27 -13.76 4.80
C GLU A 152 -9.56 -15.26 4.88
N GLU A 153 -9.44 -16.00 3.78
CA GLU A 153 -9.61 -17.46 3.75
C GLU A 153 -8.57 -18.19 4.61
N GLU A 154 -7.31 -17.76 4.58
CA GLU A 154 -6.26 -18.30 5.45
C GLU A 154 -6.56 -18.05 6.94
N ALA A 155 -7.05 -16.85 7.26
CA ALA A 155 -7.42 -16.48 8.61
C ALA A 155 -8.61 -17.31 9.11
N GLU A 156 -9.67 -17.41 8.32
CA GLU A 156 -10.84 -18.23 8.63
C GLU A 156 -10.47 -19.70 8.78
N GLY A 157 -9.60 -20.23 7.91
CA GLY A 157 -9.12 -21.60 8.00
C GLY A 157 -8.38 -21.89 9.31
N LYS A 158 -7.53 -20.95 9.77
CA LYS A 158 -6.84 -21.07 11.07
C LYS A 158 -7.82 -20.98 12.24
N ILE A 159 -8.77 -20.04 12.19
CA ILE A 159 -9.79 -19.87 13.22
C ILE A 159 -10.64 -21.14 13.33
N ARG A 160 -11.10 -21.71 12.21
CA ARG A 160 -11.87 -22.97 12.21
C ARG A 160 -11.10 -24.13 12.84
N ARG A 161 -9.79 -24.25 12.59
CA ARG A 161 -8.95 -25.29 13.22
C ARG A 161 -8.84 -25.10 14.72
N LEU A 162 -8.69 -23.85 15.18
CA LEU A 162 -8.67 -23.53 16.61
C LEU A 162 -10.04 -23.82 17.25
N GLU A 163 -11.14 -23.40 16.63
CA GLU A 163 -12.50 -23.67 17.08
C GLU A 163 -12.81 -25.17 17.13
N GLN A 164 -12.35 -25.94 16.14
CA GLN A 164 -12.48 -27.40 16.15
C GLN A 164 -11.69 -28.02 17.32
N THR A 165 -10.46 -27.55 17.55
CA THR A 165 -9.65 -27.98 18.70
C THR A 165 -10.33 -27.66 20.04
N ILE A 166 -11.03 -26.51 20.13
CA ILE A 166 -11.84 -26.14 21.30
C ILE A 166 -12.98 -27.13 21.45
N SER A 167 -13.77 -27.36 20.39
CA SER A 167 -14.90 -28.28 20.41
C SER A 167 -14.51 -29.70 20.82
N ASP A 168 -13.39 -30.20 20.31
CA ASP A 168 -12.87 -31.54 20.65
C ASP A 168 -12.44 -31.62 22.12
N ARG A 169 -11.76 -30.58 22.63
CA ARG A 169 -11.34 -30.52 24.04
C ARG A 169 -12.53 -30.36 25.00
N THR A 170 -13.48 -29.48 24.69
CA THR A 170 -14.69 -29.30 25.52
C THR A 170 -15.53 -30.58 25.50
N GLY A 171 -15.71 -31.21 24.34
CA GLY A 171 -16.42 -32.48 24.23
C GLY A 171 -15.74 -33.62 25.00
N ALA A 172 -14.40 -33.66 25.05
CA ALA A 172 -13.66 -34.63 25.85
C ALA A 172 -13.84 -34.41 27.37
N VAL A 173 -13.84 -33.16 27.83
CA VAL A 173 -14.10 -32.82 29.25
C VAL A 173 -15.54 -33.17 29.63
N GLU A 174 -16.52 -32.80 28.81
CA GLU A 174 -17.93 -33.13 29.02
C GLU A 174 -18.17 -34.65 29.01
N SER A 175 -17.53 -35.38 28.09
CA SER A 175 -17.63 -36.85 28.02
C SER A 175 -17.02 -37.54 29.25
N ARG A 176 -15.88 -37.03 29.75
CA ARG A 176 -15.27 -37.55 30.99
C ARG A 176 -16.16 -37.28 32.20
N ALA A 177 -16.64 -36.05 32.35
CA ALA A 177 -17.50 -35.66 33.46
C ALA A 177 -18.82 -36.44 33.46
N SER A 178 -19.46 -36.59 32.30
CA SER A 178 -20.70 -37.37 32.17
C SER A 178 -20.50 -38.86 32.46
N ALA A 179 -19.40 -39.47 31.99
CA ALA A 179 -19.07 -40.86 32.30
C ALA A 179 -18.82 -41.09 33.80
N GLU A 180 -18.16 -40.14 34.48
CA GLU A 180 -17.88 -40.23 35.91
C GLU A 180 -19.14 -40.02 36.76
N ILE A 181 -20.00 -39.05 36.38
CA ILE A 181 -21.34 -38.88 36.98
C ILE A 181 -22.19 -40.13 36.82
N MET A 182 -22.14 -40.77 35.65
CA MET A 182 -22.88 -42.00 35.38
C MET A 182 -22.40 -43.14 36.28
N ARG A 183 -21.08 -43.36 36.40
CA ARG A 183 -20.49 -44.37 37.31
C ARG A 183 -20.94 -44.16 38.76
N ILE A 184 -20.95 -42.92 39.23
CA ILE A 184 -21.39 -42.60 40.59
C ILE A 184 -22.87 -42.94 40.75
N ARG A 185 -23.74 -42.48 39.84
CA ARG A 185 -25.18 -42.81 39.88
C ARG A 185 -25.44 -44.30 39.94
N THR A 186 -24.78 -45.09 39.08
CA THR A 186 -24.93 -46.55 39.08
C THR A 186 -24.46 -47.17 40.39
N SER A 187 -23.35 -46.70 40.95
CA SER A 187 -22.83 -47.18 42.24
C SER A 187 -23.76 -46.83 43.42
N THR A 188 -24.40 -45.66 43.37
CA THR A 188 -25.37 -45.21 44.37
C THR A 188 -26.64 -46.03 44.28
N GLU A 189 -27.17 -46.27 43.09
CA GLU A 189 -28.34 -47.13 42.87
C GLU A 189 -28.09 -48.56 43.37
N GLN A 190 -26.90 -49.14 43.10
CA GLN A 190 -26.53 -50.45 43.62
C GLN A 190 -26.45 -50.47 45.15
N ARG A 191 -25.88 -49.44 45.77
CA ARG A 191 -25.80 -49.33 47.23
C ARG A 191 -27.17 -49.16 47.89
N VAL A 192 -28.03 -48.31 47.32
CA VAL A 192 -29.41 -48.13 47.80
C VAL A 192 -30.18 -49.44 47.68
N ARG A 193 -30.03 -50.16 46.57
CA ARG A 193 -30.66 -51.47 46.39
C ARG A 193 -30.17 -52.51 47.40
N GLN A 194 -28.87 -52.54 47.71
CA GLN A 194 -28.34 -53.41 48.78
C GLN A 194 -28.90 -53.03 50.16
N GLN A 195 -29.03 -51.74 50.45
CA GLN A 195 -29.63 -51.25 51.70
C GLN A 195 -31.11 -51.65 51.79
N GLU A 196 -31.88 -51.51 50.71
CA GLU A 196 -33.28 -51.94 50.64
C GLU A 196 -33.42 -53.46 50.84
N GLU A 197 -32.58 -54.27 50.18
CA GLU A 197 -32.56 -55.73 50.32
C GLU A 197 -32.18 -56.15 51.75
N GLN A 198 -31.23 -55.46 52.38
CA GLN A 198 -30.82 -55.73 53.75
C GLN A 198 -31.90 -55.31 54.76
N LEU A 199 -32.56 -54.16 54.55
CA LEU A 199 -33.69 -53.73 55.37
C LEU A 199 -34.87 -54.70 55.25
N ALA A 200 -35.14 -55.22 54.05
CA ALA A 200 -36.16 -56.23 53.82
C ALA A 200 -35.82 -57.54 54.56
N SER A 201 -34.57 -58.01 54.44
CA SER A 201 -34.09 -59.20 55.19
C SER A 201 -34.19 -59.02 56.71
N ASP A 202 -33.79 -57.87 57.23
CA ASP A 202 -33.84 -57.58 58.68
C ASP A 202 -35.29 -57.44 59.19
N SER A 203 -36.17 -56.83 58.40
CA SER A 203 -37.61 -56.75 58.66
C SER A 203 -38.28 -58.13 58.64
N ASP A 204 -37.93 -58.98 57.67
CA ASP A 204 -38.42 -60.36 57.56
C ASP A 204 -37.90 -61.24 58.71
N ALA A 205 -36.65 -61.06 59.13
CA ALA A 205 -36.07 -61.72 60.29
C ALA A 205 -36.78 -61.32 61.59
N LEU A 206 -37.11 -60.03 61.77
CA LEU A 206 -37.85 -59.54 62.93
C LEU A 206 -39.30 -60.02 62.95
N THR A 207 -39.99 -60.05 61.81
CA THR A 207 -41.35 -60.59 61.72
C THR A 207 -41.38 -62.09 61.95
N THR A 208 -40.38 -62.85 61.48
CA THR A 208 -40.22 -64.28 61.75
C THR A 208 -39.85 -64.56 63.22
N ALA A 209 -39.04 -63.71 63.85
CA ALA A 209 -38.75 -63.81 65.28
C ALA A 209 -39.99 -63.46 66.13
N ALA A 210 -40.75 -62.45 65.72
CA ALA A 210 -41.99 -62.06 66.37
C ALA A 210 -43.10 -63.11 66.20
N SER A 211 -43.18 -63.79 65.05
CA SER A 211 -44.12 -64.90 64.85
C SER A 211 -43.79 -66.09 65.75
N LYS A 212 -42.51 -66.45 65.92
CA LYS A 212 -42.08 -67.51 66.86
C LYS A 212 -42.42 -67.19 68.31
N VAL A 213 -42.23 -65.94 68.73
CA VAL A 213 -42.59 -65.50 70.10
C VAL A 213 -44.11 -65.40 70.25
N LYS A 214 -44.84 -65.02 69.20
CA LYS A 214 -46.31 -65.03 69.17
C LYS A 214 -46.87 -66.44 69.28
N GLU A 215 -46.33 -67.41 68.55
CA GLU A 215 -46.71 -68.83 68.60
C GLU A 215 -46.46 -69.43 70.00
N GLN A 216 -45.32 -69.10 70.62
CA GLN A 216 -45.03 -69.46 72.02
C GLN A 216 -45.97 -68.80 73.05
N LEU A 217 -46.49 -67.60 72.75
CA LEU A 217 -47.47 -66.91 73.61
C LEU A 217 -48.90 -67.45 73.39
N GLU A 218 -49.25 -67.87 72.17
CA GLU A 218 -50.54 -68.47 71.82
C GLU A 218 -50.67 -69.90 72.39
N ASP A 219 -49.60 -70.69 72.38
CA ASP A 219 -49.56 -72.05 72.97
C ASP A 219 -49.66 -72.05 74.52
N ASN A 220 -49.34 -70.93 75.18
CA ASN A 220 -49.32 -70.79 76.63
C ASN A 220 -50.47 -69.92 77.20
N VAL A 221 -51.50 -69.63 76.41
CA VAL A 221 -52.67 -68.87 76.89
C VAL A 221 -53.38 -69.63 78.01
N GLY A 222 -53.36 -69.06 79.23
CA GLY A 222 -54.05 -69.62 80.40
C GLY A 222 -53.25 -70.60 81.26
N LYS A 223 -51.92 -70.73 81.08
CA LYS A 223 -51.02 -71.53 81.94
C LYS A 223 -49.85 -70.67 82.46
N PRO A 224 -49.28 -70.96 83.65
CA PRO A 224 -48.13 -70.22 84.17
C PRO A 224 -46.87 -70.49 83.33
N ALA A 225 -46.15 -69.43 82.96
CA ALA A 225 -44.95 -69.51 82.13
C ALA A 225 -43.83 -70.31 82.83
N SER A 226 -43.29 -71.35 82.17
CA SER A 226 -42.26 -72.24 82.74
C SER A 226 -40.83 -71.66 82.69
N LYS A 227 -40.59 -70.69 81.79
CA LYS A 227 -39.33 -69.93 81.62
C LYS A 227 -39.66 -68.51 81.13
N ASP A 228 -38.76 -67.56 81.38
CA ASP A 228 -38.93 -66.16 80.99
C ASP A 228 -39.05 -66.05 79.47
N ILE A 229 -40.17 -65.51 79.00
CA ILE A 229 -40.42 -65.28 77.58
C ILE A 229 -39.87 -63.89 77.26
N VAL A 230 -38.67 -63.87 76.71
CA VAL A 230 -37.94 -62.65 76.37
C VAL A 230 -37.96 -62.44 74.86
N PHE A 231 -38.50 -61.31 74.41
CA PHE A 231 -38.29 -60.87 73.03
C PHE A 231 -36.87 -60.31 72.91
N LYS A 232 -35.92 -61.20 72.60
CA LYS A 232 -34.48 -60.91 72.61
C LYS A 232 -34.05 -59.73 71.74
N GLN A 233 -34.82 -59.37 70.71
CA GLN A 233 -34.48 -58.23 69.85
C GLN A 233 -34.91 -56.86 70.42
N ALA A 234 -35.76 -56.78 71.45
CA ALA A 234 -36.15 -55.51 72.07
C ALA A 234 -35.83 -55.43 73.58
N ASP A 235 -35.02 -56.38 74.09
CA ASP A 235 -34.72 -56.54 75.53
C ASP A 235 -35.97 -56.39 76.42
N LEU A 236 -37.09 -56.94 75.95
CA LEU A 236 -38.37 -56.85 76.63
C LEU A 236 -38.73 -58.23 77.18
N VAL A 237 -38.73 -58.35 78.51
CA VAL A 237 -39.30 -59.51 79.22
C VAL A 237 -40.82 -59.35 79.18
N ILE A 238 -41.51 -60.24 78.47
CA ILE A 238 -42.96 -60.16 78.27
C ILE A 238 -43.71 -60.93 79.36
N ALA A 239 -43.08 -61.98 79.92
CA ALA A 239 -43.57 -62.70 81.08
C ALA A 239 -42.40 -63.27 81.90
N GLU A 240 -42.42 -63.05 83.22
CA GLU A 240 -41.53 -63.70 84.19
C GLU A 240 -42.10 -65.05 84.62
N LYS A 241 -41.24 -65.95 85.08
CA LYS A 241 -41.60 -67.30 85.54
C LYS A 241 -42.71 -67.26 86.62
N GLY A 242 -43.94 -67.61 86.24
CA GLY A 242 -45.08 -67.76 87.14
C GLY A 242 -46.32 -66.90 86.82
N ASP A 243 -46.24 -65.96 85.88
CA ASP A 243 -47.36 -65.07 85.55
C ASP A 243 -48.38 -65.68 84.56
N ASN A 244 -49.65 -65.29 84.71
CA ASN A 244 -50.74 -65.67 83.81
C ASN A 244 -50.75 -64.80 82.54
N VAL A 245 -50.57 -65.44 81.39
CA VAL A 245 -50.53 -64.78 80.06
C VAL A 245 -51.90 -64.18 79.71
N THR A 246 -51.96 -62.86 79.49
CA THR A 246 -53.19 -62.10 79.16
C THR A 246 -53.19 -61.56 77.73
N LYS A 247 -54.38 -61.34 77.13
CA LYS A 247 -54.52 -60.77 75.77
C LYS A 247 -53.87 -59.38 75.60
N SER A 248 -53.64 -58.63 76.67
CA SER A 248 -52.92 -57.35 76.67
C SER A 248 -51.43 -57.49 76.33
N MET A 249 -50.82 -58.63 76.63
CA MET A 249 -49.40 -58.91 76.31
C MET A 249 -49.19 -59.13 74.81
N LEU A 250 -50.19 -59.67 74.09
CA LEU A 250 -50.18 -59.76 72.62
C LEU A 250 -50.26 -58.37 71.98
N THR A 251 -51.10 -57.47 72.51
CA THR A 251 -51.18 -56.08 72.05
C THR A 251 -49.90 -55.30 72.34
N GLN A 252 -49.23 -55.60 73.46
CA GLN A 252 -47.95 -55.00 73.85
C GLN A 252 -46.79 -55.48 72.96
N LEU A 253 -46.76 -56.78 72.59
CA LEU A 253 -45.86 -57.34 71.58
C LEU A 253 -46.11 -56.72 70.19
N GLN A 254 -47.36 -56.59 69.77
CA GLN A 254 -47.70 -55.95 68.49
C GLN A 254 -47.29 -54.47 68.46
N ARG A 255 -47.49 -53.74 69.56
CA ARG A 255 -47.11 -52.32 69.67
C ARG A 255 -45.60 -52.14 69.73
N SER A 256 -44.86 -53.03 70.38
CA SER A 256 -43.39 -52.99 70.42
C SER A 256 -42.79 -53.38 69.06
N LEU A 257 -43.36 -54.38 68.38
CA LEU A 257 -43.00 -54.77 67.02
C LEU A 257 -43.23 -53.62 66.02
N GLN A 258 -44.40 -52.98 66.06
CA GLN A 258 -44.71 -51.82 65.21
C GLN A 258 -43.73 -50.67 65.48
N LYS A 259 -43.41 -50.38 66.75
CA LYS A 259 -42.46 -49.32 67.13
C LYS A 259 -41.03 -49.62 66.68
N GLN A 260 -40.61 -50.89 66.70
CA GLN A 260 -39.30 -51.34 66.24
C GLN A 260 -39.22 -51.33 64.70
N LEU A 261 -40.25 -51.81 64.00
CA LEU A 261 -40.37 -51.70 62.55
C LEU A 261 -40.35 -50.25 62.08
N ASP A 262 -41.14 -49.37 62.71
CA ASP A 262 -41.16 -47.93 62.39
C ASP A 262 -39.78 -47.27 62.66
N ALA A 263 -39.08 -47.70 63.71
CA ALA A 263 -37.73 -47.22 64.01
C ALA A 263 -36.72 -47.67 62.95
N MET A 264 -36.76 -48.94 62.52
CA MET A 264 -35.87 -49.49 61.50
C MET A 264 -36.13 -48.91 60.10
N VAL A 265 -37.39 -48.71 59.73
CA VAL A 265 -37.75 -48.02 58.48
C VAL A 265 -37.27 -46.57 58.51
N LYS A 266 -37.33 -45.91 59.68
CA LYS A 266 -36.86 -44.53 59.83
C LYS A 266 -35.33 -44.41 59.83
N THR A 267 -34.60 -45.39 60.35
CA THR A 267 -33.12 -45.44 60.23
C THR A 267 -32.70 -45.77 58.81
N GLY A 268 -33.35 -46.75 58.16
CA GLY A 268 -33.12 -47.09 56.75
C GLY A 268 -33.32 -45.90 55.81
N ARG A 269 -34.44 -45.17 55.93
CA ARG A 269 -34.68 -43.95 55.14
C ARG A 269 -33.62 -42.87 55.37
N LYS A 270 -33.12 -42.70 56.60
CA LYS A 270 -32.06 -41.73 56.90
C LYS A 270 -30.73 -42.15 56.28
N GLU A 271 -30.40 -43.44 56.28
CA GLU A 271 -29.18 -43.98 55.66
C GLU A 271 -29.23 -43.90 54.13
N GLU A 272 -30.38 -44.15 53.52
CA GLU A 272 -30.63 -43.92 52.09
C GLU A 272 -30.51 -42.44 51.72
N GLU A 273 -31.13 -41.53 52.49
CA GLU A 273 -31.02 -40.08 52.30
C GLU A 273 -29.57 -39.61 52.43
N GLN A 274 -28.82 -40.10 53.42
CA GLN A 274 -27.40 -39.79 53.54
C GLN A 274 -26.59 -40.29 52.34
N THR A 275 -26.85 -41.52 51.89
CA THR A 275 -26.14 -42.12 50.75
C THR A 275 -26.41 -41.37 49.44
N ARG A 276 -27.66 -40.92 49.23
CA ARG A 276 -28.05 -40.08 48.09
C ARG A 276 -27.46 -38.68 48.20
N ALA A 277 -27.52 -38.04 49.37
CA ALA A 277 -26.97 -36.70 49.59
C ALA A 277 -25.43 -36.66 49.42
N ASP A 278 -24.71 -37.68 49.88
CA ASP A 278 -23.26 -37.79 49.69
C ASP A 278 -22.88 -37.99 48.22
N SER A 279 -23.73 -38.69 47.47
CA SER A 279 -23.56 -38.89 46.03
C SER A 279 -23.86 -37.61 45.25
N GLU A 280 -24.90 -36.86 45.63
CA GLU A 280 -25.21 -35.55 45.05
C GLU A 280 -24.09 -34.53 45.29
N LYS A 281 -23.49 -34.50 46.49
CA LYS A 281 -22.31 -33.66 46.77
C LYS A 281 -21.14 -34.00 45.85
N LYS A 282 -20.83 -35.29 45.67
CA LYS A 282 -19.77 -35.73 44.74
C LYS A 282 -20.06 -35.35 43.29
N ILE A 283 -21.32 -35.47 42.85
CA ILE A 283 -21.74 -35.05 41.50
C ILE A 283 -21.61 -33.52 41.33
N ALA A 284 -21.96 -32.75 42.36
CA ALA A 284 -21.80 -31.29 42.35
C ALA A 284 -20.31 -30.89 42.26
N ASP A 285 -19.44 -31.55 43.01
CA ASP A 285 -17.98 -31.31 42.96
C ASP A 285 -17.41 -31.62 41.57
N ILE A 286 -17.84 -32.72 40.93
CA ILE A 286 -17.39 -33.08 39.57
C ILE A 286 -17.86 -32.06 38.55
N ARG A 287 -19.11 -31.59 38.65
CA ARG A 287 -19.62 -30.52 37.77
C ARG A 287 -18.84 -29.23 37.96
N MET A 288 -18.54 -28.85 39.20
CA MET A 288 -17.76 -27.65 39.49
C MET A 288 -16.34 -27.74 38.90
N ARG A 289 -15.67 -28.89 39.04
CA ARG A 289 -14.36 -29.14 38.42
C ARG A 289 -14.44 -29.10 36.90
N ALA A 290 -15.45 -29.73 36.31
CA ALA A 290 -15.65 -29.73 34.86
C ALA A 290 -15.90 -28.31 34.32
N ASP A 291 -16.72 -27.50 35.00
CA ASP A 291 -16.93 -26.09 34.64
C ASP A 291 -15.64 -25.27 34.75
N GLN A 292 -14.83 -25.56 35.78
CA GLN A 292 -13.54 -24.91 35.97
C GLN A 292 -12.56 -25.29 34.84
N ASP A 293 -12.46 -26.57 34.49
CA ASP A 293 -11.65 -27.06 33.38
C ASP A 293 -12.13 -26.49 32.03
N LEU A 294 -13.44 -26.43 31.80
CA LEU A 294 -14.04 -25.80 30.62
C LEU A 294 -13.70 -24.30 30.55
N SER A 295 -13.67 -23.60 31.69
CA SER A 295 -13.30 -22.20 31.76
C SER A 295 -11.82 -21.97 31.42
N VAL A 296 -10.93 -22.85 31.87
CA VAL A 296 -9.49 -22.82 31.55
C VAL A 296 -9.27 -23.07 30.06
N VAL A 297 -9.89 -24.10 29.50
CA VAL A 297 -9.78 -24.42 28.06
C VAL A 297 -10.25 -23.25 27.18
N ARG A 298 -11.32 -22.56 27.60
CA ARG A 298 -11.81 -21.35 26.89
C ARG A 298 -10.85 -20.17 27.06
N GLN A 299 -10.27 -19.97 28.24
CA GLN A 299 -9.32 -18.88 28.48
C GLN A 299 -7.99 -19.06 27.76
N ASP A 300 -7.52 -20.29 27.58
CA ASP A 300 -6.23 -20.56 26.92
C ASP A 300 -6.26 -20.25 25.42
N ILE A 301 -7.36 -20.54 24.73
CA ILE A 301 -7.42 -20.50 23.25
C ILE A 301 -8.14 -19.24 22.71
N ALA A 302 -9.00 -18.60 23.51
CA ALA A 302 -9.58 -17.30 23.15
C ALA A 302 -8.54 -16.24 22.72
N PRO A 303 -7.39 -16.04 23.41
CA PRO A 303 -6.37 -15.11 22.96
C PRO A 303 -5.74 -15.53 21.62
N ASP A 304 -5.59 -16.83 21.34
CA ASP A 304 -5.02 -17.31 20.08
C ASP A 304 -5.90 -16.95 18.88
N VAL A 305 -7.22 -17.06 19.01
CA VAL A 305 -8.17 -16.62 17.97
C VAL A 305 -8.07 -15.10 17.76
N GLN A 306 -7.91 -14.35 18.84
CA GLN A 306 -7.74 -12.90 18.80
C GLN A 306 -6.45 -12.50 18.07
N ILE A 307 -5.33 -13.18 18.37
CA ILE A 307 -4.03 -12.98 17.72
C ILE A 307 -4.14 -13.22 16.21
N VAL A 308 -4.78 -14.32 15.80
CA VAL A 308 -4.97 -14.62 14.36
C VAL A 308 -5.80 -13.54 13.67
N ARG A 309 -6.84 -13.02 14.33
CA ARG A 309 -7.65 -11.90 13.80
C ARG A 309 -6.83 -10.62 13.68
N ASP A 310 -6.03 -10.29 14.70
CA ASP A 310 -5.19 -9.09 14.72
C ASP A 310 -4.08 -9.15 13.66
N GLU A 311 -3.43 -10.31 13.49
CA GLU A 311 -2.47 -10.54 12.40
C GLU A 311 -3.09 -10.34 11.02
N SER A 312 -4.30 -10.87 10.82
CA SER A 312 -5.01 -10.78 9.55
C SER A 312 -5.46 -9.35 9.26
N LYS A 313 -5.92 -8.65 10.30
CA LYS A 313 -6.25 -7.22 10.23
C LYS A 313 -5.02 -6.39 9.88
N SER A 314 -3.88 -6.65 10.51
CA SER A 314 -2.60 -5.99 10.21
C SER A 314 -2.18 -6.21 8.74
N LYS A 315 -2.21 -7.45 8.25
CA LYS A 315 -1.92 -7.77 6.84
C LYS A 315 -2.87 -7.06 5.88
N ARG A 316 -4.17 -7.02 6.21
CA ARG A 316 -5.16 -6.30 5.42
C ARG A 316 -4.91 -4.79 5.41
N GLU A 317 -4.53 -4.21 6.54
CA GLU A 317 -4.12 -2.80 6.63
C GLU A 317 -2.85 -2.53 5.81
N GLU A 318 -1.85 -3.44 5.82
CA GLU A 318 -0.67 -3.34 4.95
C GLU A 318 -1.04 -3.28 3.47
N VAL A 319 -1.87 -4.21 2.99
CA VAL A 319 -2.36 -4.22 1.60
C VAL A 319 -3.16 -2.96 1.28
N MET A 320 -3.98 -2.50 2.23
CA MET A 320 -4.81 -1.31 2.04
C MET A 320 -4.03 0.00 2.08
N SER A 321 -2.89 0.01 2.78
CA SER A 321 -1.99 1.16 2.87
C SER A 321 -1.36 1.51 1.52
N ILE A 322 -1.19 0.52 0.64
CA ILE A 322 -0.64 0.70 -0.70
C ILE A 322 -1.62 1.50 -1.55
N LYS A 323 -1.28 2.77 -1.80
CA LYS A 323 -2.06 3.70 -2.60
C LYS A 323 -1.25 4.22 -3.79
N ALA A 324 -1.95 4.52 -4.88
CA ALA A 324 -1.36 5.19 -6.02
C ALA A 324 -0.80 6.57 -5.59
N LEU A 325 0.23 7.05 -6.28
CA LEU A 325 0.92 8.33 -6.00
C LEU A 325 1.73 8.36 -4.69
N GLU A 326 1.85 7.25 -3.97
CA GLU A 326 2.69 7.20 -2.79
C GLU A 326 4.16 6.94 -3.16
N PRO A 327 5.11 7.77 -2.69
CA PRO A 327 6.52 7.52 -2.89
C PRO A 327 7.04 6.45 -1.92
N LYS A 328 7.79 5.47 -2.43
CA LYS A 328 8.42 4.40 -1.63
C LYS A 328 9.94 4.39 -1.78
N THR A 329 10.64 4.01 -0.71
CA THR A 329 12.10 3.79 -0.76
C THR A 329 12.42 2.49 -1.50
N GLU A 330 13.68 2.29 -1.89
CA GLU A 330 14.08 1.06 -2.57
C GLU A 330 13.92 -0.18 -1.68
N ALA A 331 14.23 -0.08 -0.38
CA ALA A 331 14.06 -1.17 0.57
C ALA A 331 12.57 -1.52 0.77
N GLU A 332 11.72 -0.51 0.97
CA GLU A 332 10.26 -0.69 1.06
C GLU A 332 9.69 -1.29 -0.23
N TYR A 333 10.09 -0.78 -1.39
CA TYR A 333 9.61 -1.29 -2.67
C TYR A 333 9.98 -2.75 -2.87
N ARG A 334 11.22 -3.16 -2.59
CA ARG A 334 11.64 -4.57 -2.69
C ARG A 334 10.84 -5.46 -1.75
N ALA A 335 10.71 -5.07 -0.48
CA ALA A 335 9.95 -5.84 0.50
C ALA A 335 8.47 -6.00 0.10
N LEU A 336 7.87 -4.96 -0.48
CA LEU A 336 6.49 -5.03 -0.98
C LEU A 336 6.36 -5.80 -2.30
N ALA A 337 7.34 -5.68 -3.21
CA ALA A 337 7.34 -6.40 -4.49
C ALA A 337 7.56 -7.91 -4.32
N ASP A 338 8.31 -8.32 -3.30
CA ASP A 338 8.49 -9.72 -2.94
C ASP A 338 7.19 -10.33 -2.39
N LYS A 339 6.43 -9.56 -1.60
CA LYS A 339 5.15 -9.98 -1.00
C LYS A 339 3.97 -9.89 -1.96
N TYR A 340 3.89 -8.83 -2.76
CA TYR A 340 2.69 -8.47 -3.51
C TYR A 340 3.02 -8.11 -4.96
N ARG A 341 2.27 -8.68 -5.91
CA ARG A 341 2.46 -8.46 -7.36
C ARG A 341 1.37 -7.60 -8.02
N PHE A 342 0.42 -7.09 -7.26
CA PHE A 342 -0.74 -6.35 -7.79
C PHE A 342 -0.43 -4.89 -8.16
N PHE A 343 0.75 -4.35 -7.84
CA PHE A 343 1.07 -2.95 -8.13
C PHE A 343 2.34 -2.82 -8.98
N ARG A 344 2.43 -1.73 -9.73
CA ARG A 344 3.62 -1.35 -10.49
C ARG A 344 4.14 -0.02 -9.96
N ALA A 345 5.45 0.05 -9.73
CA ALA A 345 6.12 1.27 -9.34
C ALA A 345 7.24 1.59 -10.32
N GLN A 346 7.39 2.87 -10.65
CA GLN A 346 8.39 3.38 -11.57
C GLN A 346 9.12 4.57 -10.95
N MET A 347 10.23 4.99 -11.58
CA MET A 347 11.02 6.15 -11.16
C MET A 347 11.11 7.18 -12.27
N GLY A 348 11.58 8.39 -11.93
CA GLY A 348 11.90 9.42 -12.90
C GLY A 348 10.68 10.12 -13.49
N ALA A 349 10.93 10.89 -14.56
CA ALA A 349 9.88 11.59 -15.28
C ALA A 349 8.95 10.64 -16.07
N GLU A 350 9.36 9.41 -16.32
CA GLU A 350 8.53 8.37 -16.95
C GLU A 350 7.33 8.00 -16.08
N ALA A 351 7.57 7.74 -14.78
CA ALA A 351 6.50 7.49 -13.81
C ALA A 351 5.51 8.66 -13.71
N VAL A 352 6.05 9.88 -13.70
CA VAL A 352 5.23 11.10 -13.65
C VAL A 352 4.41 11.25 -14.93
N LEU A 353 4.97 10.93 -16.10
CA LEU A 353 4.26 10.97 -17.38
C LEU A 353 3.10 9.97 -17.43
N GLU A 354 3.32 8.74 -16.97
CA GLU A 354 2.28 7.71 -16.92
C GLU A 354 1.08 8.18 -16.07
N ILE A 355 1.36 8.73 -14.88
CA ILE A 355 0.33 9.29 -14.01
C ILE A 355 -0.37 10.47 -14.66
N MET A 356 0.37 11.39 -15.29
CA MET A 356 -0.20 12.57 -15.93
C MET A 356 -1.16 12.22 -17.07
N ARG A 357 -0.95 11.10 -17.74
CA ARG A 357 -1.86 10.59 -18.79
C ARG A 357 -3.15 10.01 -18.24
N GLN A 358 -3.13 9.50 -17.01
CA GLN A 358 -4.31 8.94 -16.34
C GLN A 358 -5.21 10.00 -15.68
N ILE A 359 -4.73 11.25 -15.56
CA ILE A 359 -5.49 12.32 -14.90
C ILE A 359 -6.58 12.87 -15.82
N ASP A 360 -7.83 12.62 -15.45
CA ASP A 360 -9.01 13.30 -16.00
C ASP A 360 -9.17 14.69 -15.35
N LEU A 361 -8.84 15.74 -16.10
CA LEU A 361 -8.91 17.12 -15.64
C LEU A 361 -10.35 17.58 -15.31
N PRO A 362 -11.38 17.35 -16.17
CA PRO A 362 -12.77 17.61 -15.82
C PRO A 362 -13.20 16.98 -14.49
N LYS A 363 -12.97 15.67 -14.32
CA LYS A 363 -13.35 14.93 -13.10
C LYS A 363 -12.64 15.49 -11.87
N LEU A 364 -11.32 15.69 -11.95
CA LEU A 364 -10.52 16.26 -10.87
C LEU A 364 -11.00 17.67 -10.49
N SER A 365 -11.49 18.46 -11.45
CA SER A 365 -12.03 19.79 -11.17
C SER A 365 -13.30 19.77 -10.34
N LEU A 366 -14.17 18.76 -10.52
CA LEU A 366 -15.40 18.58 -9.75
C LEU A 366 -15.08 18.08 -8.33
N GLU A 367 -14.17 17.11 -8.22
CA GLU A 367 -13.70 16.59 -6.93
C GLU A 367 -13.10 17.70 -6.05
N LEU A 368 -12.23 18.53 -6.62
CA LEU A 368 -11.61 19.65 -5.89
C LEU A 368 -12.61 20.74 -5.52
N GLN A 369 -13.69 20.93 -6.29
CA GLN A 369 -14.76 21.84 -5.93
C GLN A 369 -15.59 21.32 -4.75
N ALA A 370 -15.86 20.01 -4.72
CA ALA A 370 -16.52 19.36 -3.59
C ALA A 370 -15.64 19.42 -2.33
N GLU A 371 -14.35 19.08 -2.44
CA GLU A 371 -13.40 19.15 -1.32
C GLU A 371 -13.27 20.57 -0.76
N MET A 372 -13.27 21.59 -1.62
CA MET A 372 -13.21 22.99 -1.19
C MET A 372 -14.45 23.42 -0.38
N ARG A 373 -15.63 22.82 -0.63
CA ARG A 373 -16.85 23.09 0.13
C ARG A 373 -16.87 22.38 1.47
N SER A 374 -16.34 21.16 1.54
CA SER A 374 -16.34 20.35 2.77
C SER A 374 -15.22 20.71 3.75
N THR A 375 -14.05 21.13 3.25
CA THR A 375 -12.87 21.38 4.09
C THR A 375 -12.65 22.86 4.40
N THR A 376 -12.11 23.15 5.59
CA THR A 376 -11.74 24.50 6.04
C THR A 376 -10.23 24.61 6.28
N GLY A 377 -9.74 25.83 6.55
CA GLY A 377 -8.34 26.06 6.94
C GLY A 377 -7.30 25.83 5.83
N GLN A 378 -6.21 25.13 6.17
CA GLN A 378 -5.06 24.91 5.27
C GLN A 378 -5.40 23.99 4.09
N ARG A 379 -6.22 22.96 4.31
CA ARG A 379 -6.63 22.00 3.27
C ARG A 379 -7.41 22.70 2.17
N ARG A 380 -8.36 23.57 2.55
CA ARG A 380 -9.09 24.45 1.61
C ARG A 380 -8.14 25.32 0.78
N LYS A 381 -7.11 25.93 1.38
CA LYS A 381 -6.11 26.73 0.64
C LYS A 381 -5.33 25.90 -0.37
N LYS A 382 -5.02 24.64 -0.07
CA LYS A 382 -4.35 23.70 -0.99
C LYS A 382 -5.26 23.37 -2.17
N SER A 383 -6.50 22.98 -1.91
CA SER A 383 -7.49 22.65 -2.96
C SER A 383 -7.80 23.86 -3.85
N ILE A 384 -7.86 25.09 -3.32
CA ILE A 384 -8.00 26.32 -4.13
C ILE A 384 -6.83 26.50 -5.11
N LYS A 385 -5.58 26.35 -4.63
CA LYS A 385 -4.40 26.49 -5.49
C LYS A 385 -4.37 25.42 -6.59
N ARG A 386 -4.77 24.19 -6.25
CA ARG A 386 -4.85 23.06 -7.18
C ARG A 386 -5.96 23.27 -8.21
N LEU A 387 -7.15 23.65 -7.78
CA LEU A 387 -8.29 23.95 -8.65
C LEU A 387 -7.97 25.10 -9.62
N ARG A 388 -7.25 26.13 -9.17
CA ARG A 388 -6.80 27.24 -10.04
C ARG A 388 -5.90 26.75 -11.18
N LEU A 389 -5.01 25.80 -10.91
CA LEU A 389 -4.15 25.21 -11.93
C LEU A 389 -4.95 24.34 -12.90
N VAL A 390 -5.82 23.47 -12.39
CA VAL A 390 -6.68 22.59 -13.21
C VAL A 390 -7.59 23.41 -14.13
N LYS A 391 -8.25 24.44 -13.61
CA LYS A 391 -9.07 25.36 -14.43
C LYS A 391 -8.26 26.11 -15.49
N ALA A 392 -7.01 26.49 -15.19
CA ALA A 392 -6.12 27.13 -16.16
C ALA A 392 -5.73 26.17 -17.31
N LEU A 393 -5.46 24.90 -17.01
CA LEU A 393 -5.19 23.87 -18.02
C LEU A 393 -6.43 23.61 -18.90
N LEU A 394 -7.61 23.46 -18.29
CA LEU A 394 -8.87 23.30 -19.02
C LEU A 394 -9.16 24.50 -19.95
N ARG A 395 -9.00 25.73 -19.46
CA ARG A 395 -9.24 26.94 -20.27
C ARG A 395 -8.25 27.11 -21.41
N SER A 396 -7.01 26.66 -21.23
CA SER A 396 -5.97 26.76 -22.26
C SER A 396 -5.98 25.62 -23.27
N GLY A 397 -6.73 24.53 -23.00
CA GLY A 397 -6.66 23.29 -23.78
C GLY A 397 -5.30 22.59 -23.68
N ALA A 398 -4.49 22.92 -22.68
CA ALA A 398 -3.15 22.36 -22.54
C ALA A 398 -3.17 21.07 -21.72
N SER A 399 -2.61 20.00 -22.27
CA SER A 399 -2.49 18.74 -21.53
C SER A 399 -1.40 18.83 -20.47
N PRO A 400 -1.59 18.20 -19.28
CA PRO A 400 -0.57 18.22 -18.24
C PRO A 400 0.73 17.55 -18.65
N GLU A 401 0.66 16.49 -19.47
CA GLU A 401 1.81 15.75 -19.99
C GLU A 401 2.82 16.62 -20.76
N TRP A 402 2.42 17.77 -21.31
CA TRP A 402 3.34 18.67 -22.04
C TRP A 402 4.34 19.38 -21.12
N MET A 403 4.22 19.22 -19.80
CA MET A 403 5.26 19.62 -18.83
C MET A 403 6.46 18.66 -18.83
N ILE A 404 6.32 17.50 -19.46
CA ILE A 404 7.36 16.48 -19.62
C ILE A 404 7.74 16.41 -21.10
N LEU A 405 9.02 16.57 -21.36
CA LEU A 405 9.60 16.60 -22.70
C LEU A 405 9.99 15.18 -23.11
N THR A 406 9.38 14.69 -24.19
CA THR A 406 9.87 13.54 -24.97
C THR A 406 10.71 14.00 -26.15
N ILE A 407 10.42 15.20 -26.66
CA ILE A 407 11.12 15.87 -27.75
C ILE A 407 11.65 17.21 -27.23
N LEU A 408 12.96 17.43 -27.41
CA LEU A 408 13.62 18.66 -26.99
C LEU A 408 13.91 19.54 -28.21
N PRO A 409 13.39 20.78 -28.28
CA PRO A 409 13.70 21.69 -29.38
C PRO A 409 15.15 22.19 -29.34
N VAL A 410 15.75 22.35 -30.52
CA VAL A 410 17.07 22.92 -30.74
C VAL A 410 16.93 24.28 -31.41
N ILE A 411 17.44 25.32 -30.73
CA ILE A 411 17.39 26.69 -31.25
C ILE A 411 18.24 26.82 -32.53
N PRO A 412 17.83 27.68 -33.49
CA PRO A 412 18.58 27.90 -34.73
C PRO A 412 20.06 28.28 -34.48
N PRO A 413 21.01 27.80 -35.29
CA PRO A 413 22.44 27.94 -35.05
C PRO A 413 22.94 29.38 -35.04
N ASP A 414 22.34 30.28 -35.81
CA ASP A 414 22.75 31.69 -35.85
C ASP A 414 22.38 32.45 -34.56
N LEU A 415 21.47 31.89 -33.74
CA LEU A 415 21.18 32.40 -32.40
C LEU A 415 22.17 31.87 -31.34
N ARG A 416 23.01 30.89 -31.71
CA ARG A 416 24.07 30.26 -30.91
C ARG A 416 25.38 30.10 -31.72
N PRO A 417 25.95 31.20 -32.24
CA PRO A 417 27.00 31.13 -33.25
C PRO A 417 28.30 30.51 -32.72
N MET A 418 29.09 30.00 -33.67
CA MET A 418 30.49 29.62 -33.48
C MET A 418 31.31 30.46 -34.46
N VAL A 419 32.20 31.30 -33.93
CA VAL A 419 32.94 32.29 -34.72
C VAL A 419 34.42 32.00 -34.57
N GLN A 420 35.14 32.03 -35.69
CA GLN A 420 36.59 31.93 -35.68
C GLN A 420 37.19 33.28 -35.26
N LEU A 421 38.11 33.24 -34.30
CA LEU A 421 38.90 34.37 -33.87
C LEU A 421 40.25 34.39 -34.61
N ASP A 422 40.91 35.54 -34.57
CA ASP A 422 42.28 35.68 -35.04
C ASP A 422 43.20 34.69 -34.30
N GLY A 423 44.05 33.99 -35.05
CA GLY A 423 44.89 32.90 -34.51
C GLY A 423 44.25 31.51 -34.52
N GLY A 424 43.16 31.30 -35.27
CA GLY A 424 42.59 29.97 -35.51
C GLY A 424 41.81 29.37 -34.34
N ARG A 425 41.59 30.14 -33.27
CA ARG A 425 40.74 29.76 -32.14
C ARG A 425 39.27 29.93 -32.49
N PHE A 426 38.38 29.24 -31.78
CA PHE A 426 36.94 29.39 -31.95
C PHE A 426 36.31 29.93 -30.67
N ALA A 427 35.45 30.93 -30.83
CA ALA A 427 34.51 31.38 -29.81
C ALA A 427 33.17 30.70 -30.05
N THR A 428 32.68 29.95 -29.07
CA THR A 428 31.41 29.23 -29.13
C THR A 428 30.42 29.77 -28.12
N SER A 429 29.14 29.83 -28.50
CA SER A 429 28.07 30.03 -27.52
C SER A 429 28.01 28.86 -26.51
N ASP A 430 27.86 29.18 -25.22
CA ASP A 430 27.67 28.21 -24.12
C ASP A 430 26.55 27.19 -24.38
N LEU A 431 25.52 27.60 -25.12
CA LEU A 431 24.40 26.71 -25.48
C LEU A 431 24.86 25.48 -26.25
N ASN A 432 25.87 25.62 -27.12
CA ASN A 432 26.36 24.50 -27.90
C ASN A 432 26.94 23.42 -26.98
N ASP A 433 27.67 23.79 -25.92
CA ASP A 433 28.20 22.84 -24.95
C ASP A 433 27.09 22.18 -24.11
N LEU A 434 26.05 22.93 -23.76
CA LEU A 434 24.87 22.38 -23.08
C LEU A 434 24.12 21.38 -23.97
N TYR A 435 23.85 21.71 -25.24
CA TYR A 435 23.23 20.79 -26.20
C TYR A 435 24.11 19.55 -26.43
N ARG A 436 25.43 19.71 -26.58
CA ARG A 436 26.38 18.60 -26.71
C ARG A 436 26.29 17.64 -25.55
N ARG A 437 26.19 18.14 -24.31
CA ARG A 437 26.01 17.31 -23.12
C ARG A 437 24.70 16.53 -23.20
N VAL A 438 23.58 17.15 -23.58
CA VAL A 438 22.30 16.43 -23.73
C VAL A 438 22.42 15.32 -24.78
N ILE A 439 22.94 15.62 -25.98
CA ILE A 439 23.06 14.65 -27.08
C ILE A 439 23.96 13.48 -26.68
N ASN A 440 25.11 13.76 -26.05
CA ASN A 440 26.02 12.71 -25.57
C ASN A 440 25.35 11.76 -24.56
N ARG A 441 24.61 12.32 -23.59
CA ARG A 441 23.88 11.53 -22.59
C ARG A 441 22.75 10.73 -23.22
N ASN A 442 22.01 11.34 -24.14
CA ASN A 442 20.92 10.70 -24.85
C ASN A 442 21.41 9.52 -25.71
N ASN A 443 22.48 9.72 -26.49
CA ASN A 443 23.06 8.68 -27.33
C ASN A 443 23.68 7.55 -26.51
N ARG A 444 24.33 7.89 -25.39
CA ARG A 444 24.83 6.89 -24.45
C ARG A 444 23.68 6.07 -23.85
N LEU A 445 22.57 6.72 -23.47
CA LEU A 445 21.39 6.03 -22.97
C LEU A 445 20.76 5.11 -24.02
N LYS A 446 20.62 5.56 -25.28
CA LYS A 446 20.13 4.70 -26.39
C LYS A 446 20.98 3.43 -26.52
N ARG A 447 22.30 3.57 -26.56
CA ARG A 447 23.23 2.43 -26.63
C ARG A 447 23.13 1.50 -25.42
N LEU A 448 22.97 2.04 -24.20
CA LEU A 448 22.84 1.23 -22.99
C LEU A 448 21.54 0.42 -22.97
N LEU A 449 20.45 0.97 -23.53
CA LEU A 449 19.18 0.27 -23.68
C LEU A 449 19.29 -0.86 -24.71
N GLU A 450 19.93 -0.61 -25.85
CA GLU A 450 20.19 -1.62 -26.90
C GLU A 450 21.04 -2.79 -26.39
N LEU A 451 22.02 -2.51 -25.54
CA LEU A 451 22.90 -3.53 -24.94
C LEU A 451 22.27 -4.26 -23.75
N GLY A 452 21.07 -3.88 -23.30
CA GLY A 452 20.43 -4.47 -22.12
C GLY A 452 21.23 -4.27 -20.82
N ALA A 453 21.84 -3.10 -20.64
CA ALA A 453 22.64 -2.81 -19.45
C ALA A 453 21.81 -2.93 -18.14
N PRO A 454 22.43 -3.27 -16.99
CA PRO A 454 21.74 -3.33 -15.72
C PRO A 454 20.98 -2.05 -15.36
N GLU A 455 19.82 -2.18 -14.70
CA GLU A 455 18.94 -1.04 -14.41
C GLU A 455 19.62 0.08 -13.63
N ILE A 456 20.57 -0.22 -12.74
CA ILE A 456 21.32 0.78 -11.97
C ILE A 456 22.07 1.75 -12.90
N ILE A 457 22.68 1.21 -13.97
CA ILE A 457 23.41 2.02 -14.96
C ILE A 457 22.43 2.85 -15.78
N ILE A 458 21.32 2.26 -16.22
CA ILE A 458 20.27 2.95 -16.97
C ILE A 458 19.68 4.10 -16.14
N ARG A 459 19.36 3.87 -14.86
CA ARG A 459 18.82 4.88 -13.94
C ARG A 459 19.80 6.04 -13.76
N ASN A 460 21.08 5.75 -13.57
CA ASN A 460 22.08 6.81 -13.47
C ASN A 460 22.18 7.62 -14.77
N GLU A 461 22.17 6.98 -15.95
CA GLU A 461 22.22 7.71 -17.22
C GLU A 461 20.94 8.51 -17.48
N LYS A 462 19.74 7.99 -17.13
CA LYS A 462 18.47 8.75 -17.15
C LYS A 462 18.53 9.96 -16.22
N ARG A 463 19.08 9.82 -15.00
CA ARG A 463 19.31 10.94 -14.07
C ARG A 463 20.25 11.99 -14.66
N MET A 464 21.34 11.56 -15.28
CA MET A 464 22.30 12.48 -15.93
C MET A 464 21.70 13.18 -17.15
N LEU A 465 20.82 12.52 -17.91
CA LEU A 465 20.07 13.12 -19.01
C LEU A 465 19.13 14.22 -18.49
N GLN A 466 18.39 13.95 -17.41
CA GLN A 466 17.54 14.94 -16.74
C GLN A 466 18.37 16.17 -16.32
N GLU A 467 19.50 15.96 -15.65
CA GLU A 467 20.40 17.04 -15.22
C GLU A 467 20.99 17.84 -16.40
N ALA A 468 21.28 17.18 -17.53
CA ALA A 468 21.77 17.86 -18.73
C ALA A 468 20.70 18.78 -19.35
N VAL A 469 19.45 18.32 -19.42
CA VAL A 469 18.32 19.13 -19.92
C VAL A 469 17.99 20.25 -18.94
N ASP A 470 18.05 20.00 -17.64
CA ASP A 470 17.88 21.03 -16.62
C ASP A 470 18.91 22.15 -16.78
N ALA A 471 20.17 21.80 -17.01
CA ALA A 471 21.23 22.78 -17.24
C ALA A 471 21.05 23.56 -18.54
N LEU A 472 20.56 22.92 -19.61
CA LEU A 472 20.23 23.60 -20.85
C LEU A 472 19.12 24.64 -20.65
N MET A 473 18.06 24.26 -19.92
CA MET A 473 16.90 25.12 -19.70
C MET A 473 17.17 26.22 -18.67
N ASP A 474 17.73 25.88 -17.51
CA ASP A 474 17.94 26.79 -16.37
C ASP A 474 19.14 26.34 -15.49
N ASN A 475 20.35 26.66 -15.94
CA ASN A 475 21.60 26.20 -15.32
C ASN A 475 21.77 26.75 -13.90
N GLY A 476 22.10 25.88 -12.95
CA GLY A 476 22.31 26.25 -11.54
C GLY A 476 21.03 26.50 -10.75
N ARG A 477 19.85 26.25 -11.32
CA ARG A 477 18.59 26.28 -10.56
C ARG A 477 18.45 25.09 -9.60
N ARG A 478 19.09 23.96 -9.93
CA ARG A 478 19.23 22.80 -9.06
C ARG A 478 20.70 22.41 -8.98
N GLY A 479 21.17 22.20 -7.75
CA GLY A 479 22.53 21.72 -7.50
C GLY A 479 23.60 22.71 -7.96
N ARG A 480 24.81 22.19 -8.17
CA ARG A 480 25.95 22.97 -8.66
C ARG A 480 25.75 23.29 -10.14
N ALA A 481 25.93 24.55 -10.50
CA ALA A 481 25.88 24.96 -11.90
C ALA A 481 26.98 24.30 -12.72
N ILE A 482 26.68 23.97 -13.96
CA ILE A 482 27.69 23.49 -14.91
C ILE A 482 28.57 24.67 -15.30
N SER A 483 29.87 24.52 -15.04
CA SER A 483 30.90 25.45 -15.47
C SER A 483 31.64 24.92 -16.70
N GLY A 484 32.04 25.84 -17.58
CA GLY A 484 32.95 25.60 -18.69
C GLY A 484 34.41 25.77 -18.27
N THR A 485 35.27 26.04 -19.25
CA THR A 485 36.68 26.36 -19.03
C THR A 485 36.83 27.60 -18.15
N GLY A 486 37.75 27.57 -17.19
CA GLY A 486 38.01 28.71 -16.30
C GLY A 486 36.92 28.97 -15.26
N ASN A 487 36.17 27.94 -14.84
CA ASN A 487 35.07 28.03 -13.85
C ASN A 487 33.89 28.96 -14.23
N HIS A 488 33.88 29.51 -15.45
CA HIS A 488 32.76 30.31 -15.95
C HIS A 488 31.48 29.48 -15.98
N LYS A 489 30.42 29.96 -15.33
CA LYS A 489 29.10 29.32 -15.36
C LYS A 489 28.51 29.45 -16.77
N LEU A 490 28.19 28.32 -17.41
CA LEU A 490 27.56 28.32 -18.74
C LEU A 490 26.19 28.98 -18.69
N LYS A 491 25.90 29.87 -19.64
CA LYS A 491 24.60 30.55 -19.75
C LYS A 491 23.55 29.62 -20.37
N SER A 492 22.45 29.43 -19.67
CA SER A 492 21.29 28.63 -20.11
C SER A 492 20.31 29.44 -20.96
N LEU A 493 19.30 28.76 -21.53
CA LEU A 493 18.21 29.43 -22.26
C LEU A 493 17.45 30.44 -21.37
N SER A 494 17.23 30.10 -20.09
CA SER A 494 16.62 31.02 -19.12
C SER A 494 17.47 32.26 -18.86
N ASP A 495 18.80 32.10 -18.77
CA ASP A 495 19.74 33.21 -18.54
C ASP A 495 19.77 34.18 -19.72
N MET A 496 19.56 33.69 -20.94
CA MET A 496 19.44 34.56 -22.12
C MET A 496 18.20 35.46 -22.08
N LEU A 497 17.15 35.05 -21.36
CA LEU A 497 15.90 35.81 -21.27
C LEU A 497 15.90 36.76 -20.07
N ARG A 498 16.54 36.39 -18.96
CA ARG A 498 16.44 37.09 -17.67
C ARG A 498 17.64 37.99 -17.37
N GLY A 499 17.46 38.89 -16.41
CA GLY A 499 18.52 39.77 -15.92
C GLY A 499 18.75 41.04 -16.76
N LYS A 500 19.73 41.85 -16.35
CA LYS A 500 20.06 43.13 -17.03
C LYS A 500 20.59 42.90 -18.45
N GLN A 501 21.38 41.84 -18.65
CA GLN A 501 21.92 41.40 -19.94
C GLN A 501 20.99 40.42 -20.68
N GLY A 502 19.75 40.25 -20.19
CA GLY A 502 18.76 39.39 -20.84
C GLY A 502 18.12 40.07 -22.05
N ARG A 503 17.66 39.28 -23.01
CA ARG A 503 17.10 39.78 -24.28
C ARG A 503 15.97 40.81 -24.09
N PHE A 504 15.10 40.64 -23.11
CA PHE A 504 14.02 41.60 -22.86
C PHE A 504 14.53 42.99 -22.52
N ARG A 505 15.47 43.11 -21.58
CA ARG A 505 15.96 44.41 -21.10
C ARG A 505 16.98 45.03 -22.03
N GLN A 506 17.87 44.22 -22.60
CA GLN A 506 19.00 44.72 -23.39
C GLN A 506 18.71 44.86 -24.88
N ASN A 507 17.77 44.07 -25.43
CA ASN A 507 17.54 44.02 -26.87
C ASN A 507 16.12 44.35 -27.27
N LEU A 508 15.12 44.31 -26.37
CA LEU A 508 13.73 44.65 -26.71
C LEU A 508 13.33 46.02 -26.17
N LEU A 509 13.60 46.33 -24.90
CA LEU A 509 13.22 47.62 -24.29
C LEU A 509 14.12 48.79 -24.69
N GLY A 510 15.39 48.54 -24.97
CA GLY A 510 16.33 49.54 -25.47
C GLY A 510 17.30 48.90 -26.45
N LYS A 511 17.56 49.55 -27.57
CA LYS A 511 18.52 49.10 -28.58
C LYS A 511 19.52 50.21 -28.85
N ARG A 512 20.70 49.83 -29.33
CA ARG A 512 21.58 50.79 -29.97
C ARG A 512 20.88 51.30 -31.23
N VAL A 513 20.93 52.61 -31.43
CA VAL A 513 20.28 53.28 -32.56
C VAL A 513 21.34 53.81 -33.50
N ASP A 514 21.10 53.63 -34.80
CA ASP A 514 21.88 54.31 -35.82
C ASP A 514 21.63 55.83 -35.74
N TYR A 515 22.52 56.63 -36.35
CA TYR A 515 22.45 58.11 -36.31
C TYR A 515 22.54 58.72 -34.90
N SER A 516 23.40 58.16 -34.04
CA SER A 516 23.67 58.68 -32.69
C SER A 516 25.16 58.93 -32.45
N GLY A 517 25.47 59.94 -31.63
CA GLY A 517 26.83 60.35 -31.25
C GLY A 517 26.90 60.85 -29.81
N ARG A 518 28.10 60.90 -29.23
CA ARG A 518 28.34 61.40 -27.87
C ARG A 518 29.61 62.25 -27.88
N SER A 519 29.51 63.49 -27.42
CA SER A 519 30.64 64.42 -27.22
C SER A 519 30.48 65.14 -25.88
N VAL A 520 31.58 65.67 -25.33
CA VAL A 520 31.56 66.58 -24.19
C VAL A 520 30.96 67.91 -24.67
N ILE A 521 30.06 68.48 -23.88
CA ILE A 521 29.46 69.80 -24.14
C ILE A 521 30.41 70.84 -23.52
N VAL A 522 30.86 71.81 -24.33
CA VAL A 522 31.77 72.89 -23.92
C VAL A 522 30.97 74.14 -23.57
#